data_AF-A0A552UUR3-F1
#
_entry.id   AF-A0A552UUR3-F1
#
_cell.length_a   1.000
_cell.length_b   1.000
_cell.length_c   1.000
_cell.angle_alpha   90.00
_cell.angle_beta   90.00
_cell.angle_gamma   90.00
#
_symmetry.space_group_name_H-M   'P 1'
#
loop_
_entity.id
_entity.type
_entity.pdbx_description
1 polymer ?
#
loop_
_entity_poly.entity_id
_entity_poly.type
_entity_poly.pdbx_seq_one_letter_code
_entity_poly.pdbx_strand_id
1 'polypeptide(L)'
;MKLFKSKKGNTDEPSKGIIAEKLITIYNKLQSGWAGWMSQRTSALSKRDWVISLACFVLLMGGYSTYLVISGFTSTSAVISNNVSNIRKPAYTGQMEETQNAGAPLSDAEHARIVGFRKYMDSLQADPSGKKVYDSILQKRPGLMDSLSQIENYYQQFKNKRSWKTKK
;
A
#
# COMPACT_ATOMS: atom_id res chain seq x y z
N MET A 1 -1.73 57.94 38.62
CA MET A 1 -1.15 58.19 37.28
C MET A 1 -0.43 56.94 36.81
N LYS A 2 -0.55 56.63 35.51
CA LYS A 2 0.08 55.52 34.75
C LYS A 2 -0.44 54.12 35.13
N LEU A 3 -1.48 53.55 34.50
CA LEU A 3 -1.67 53.24 33.06
C LEU A 3 -0.39 52.65 32.47
N PHE A 4 -0.31 51.33 32.28
CA PHE A 4 0.08 50.72 30.99
C PHE A 4 -0.39 49.27 30.91
N LYS A 5 -1.27 49.07 29.93
CA LYS A 5 -1.92 47.86 29.45
C LYS A 5 -0.95 47.16 28.50
N SER A 6 -0.54 45.92 28.76
CA SER A 6 0.16 45.10 27.76
C SER A 6 -0.80 44.04 27.22
N LYS A 7 -1.52 44.42 26.16
CA LYS A 7 -2.32 43.53 25.32
C LYS A 7 -1.34 42.85 24.36
N LYS A 8 -0.96 41.60 24.64
CA LYS A 8 -0.17 40.79 23.70
C LYS A 8 -1.07 40.46 22.49
N GLY A 9 -0.57 40.79 21.30
CA GLY A 9 -1.30 40.80 20.05
C GLY A 9 -1.83 39.43 19.63
N ASN A 10 -3.09 39.42 19.21
CA ASN A 10 -3.68 38.39 18.38
C ASN A 10 -3.18 38.61 16.94
N THR A 11 -2.56 37.59 16.37
CA THR A 11 -2.28 37.48 14.94
C THR A 11 -2.55 36.02 14.56
N ASP A 12 -3.74 35.83 13.99
CA ASP A 12 -4.10 34.88 12.93
C ASP A 12 -4.21 33.37 13.25
N GLU A 13 -5.35 32.96 13.84
CA GLU A 13 -6.18 31.82 13.38
C GLU A 13 -7.50 31.74 14.21
N PRO A 14 -8.52 32.59 13.94
CA PRO A 14 -9.69 32.70 14.80
C PRO A 14 -10.66 31.50 14.70
N SER A 15 -10.50 30.61 13.72
CA SER A 15 -11.41 29.47 13.50
C SER A 15 -10.89 28.14 14.06
N LYS A 16 -9.57 27.90 14.10
CA LYS A 16 -9.01 26.64 14.61
C LYS A 16 -8.88 26.61 16.13
N GLY A 17 -8.57 27.75 16.76
CA GLY A 17 -8.44 27.86 18.21
C GLY A 17 -9.76 27.60 18.96
N ILE A 18 -10.88 28.14 18.48
CA ILE A 18 -12.20 27.97 19.12
C ILE A 18 -12.67 26.52 19.04
N ILE A 19 -12.38 25.83 17.93
CA ILE A 19 -12.76 24.42 17.74
C ILE A 19 -11.86 23.52 18.60
N ALA A 20 -10.56 23.78 18.64
CA ALA A 20 -9.62 23.02 19.47
C ALA A 20 -9.93 23.17 20.98
N GLU A 21 -10.19 24.39 21.44
CA GLU A 21 -10.58 24.69 22.84
C GLU A 21 -11.88 23.95 23.22
N LYS A 22 -12.87 23.92 22.32
CA LYS A 22 -14.13 23.18 22.52
C LYS A 22 -13.88 21.67 22.57
N LEU A 23 -13.04 21.13 21.70
CA LEU A 23 -12.70 19.70 21.68
C LEU A 23 -11.97 19.28 22.96
N ILE A 24 -11.01 20.09 23.42
CA ILE A 24 -10.28 19.85 24.68
C ILE A 24 -11.25 19.89 25.86
N THR A 25 -12.18 20.83 25.87
CA THR A 25 -13.20 20.94 26.94
C THR A 25 -14.15 19.76 26.94
N ILE A 26 -14.59 19.29 25.77
CA ILE A 26 -15.44 18.09 25.63
C ILE A 26 -14.68 16.85 26.06
N TYR A 27 -13.43 16.70 25.64
CA TYR A 27 -12.56 15.59 26.03
C TYR A 27 -12.37 15.55 27.55
N ASN A 28 -12.05 16.69 28.17
CA ASN A 28 -11.88 16.79 29.63
C ASN A 28 -13.18 16.50 30.40
N LYS A 29 -14.34 16.91 29.88
CA LYS A 29 -15.65 16.56 30.47
C LYS A 29 -15.98 15.09 30.32
N LEU A 30 -15.62 14.50 29.19
CA LEU A 30 -15.81 13.07 28.96
C LEU A 30 -14.88 12.27 29.87
N GLN A 31 -13.62 12.68 30.00
CA GLN A 31 -12.65 12.06 30.90
C GLN A 31 -13.07 12.17 32.36
N SER A 32 -13.51 13.33 32.82
CA SER A 32 -13.94 13.51 34.23
C SER A 32 -15.27 12.80 34.52
N GLY A 33 -16.19 12.78 33.56
CA GLY A 33 -17.43 12.01 33.64
C GLY A 33 -17.17 10.50 33.65
N TRP A 34 -16.24 10.03 32.84
CA TRP A 34 -15.84 8.62 32.79
C TRP A 34 -15.06 8.22 34.04
N ALA A 35 -14.20 9.09 34.57
CA ALA A 35 -13.51 8.88 35.84
C ALA A 35 -14.49 8.83 37.01
N GLY A 36 -15.48 9.73 37.04
CA GLY A 36 -16.56 9.70 38.04
C GLY A 36 -17.41 8.43 37.94
N TRP A 37 -17.81 8.05 36.73
CA TRP A 37 -18.57 6.83 36.47
C TRP A 37 -17.78 5.57 36.86
N MET A 38 -16.49 5.49 36.48
CA MET A 38 -15.58 4.43 36.88
C MET A 38 -15.41 4.40 38.39
N SER A 39 -15.23 5.55 39.05
CA SER A 39 -15.11 5.63 40.50
C SER A 39 -16.37 5.14 41.19
N GLN A 40 -17.56 5.50 40.69
CA GLN A 40 -18.85 5.10 41.28
C GLN A 40 -19.17 3.62 41.05
N ARG A 41 -18.82 3.08 39.88
CA ARG A 41 -18.88 1.64 39.57
C ARG A 41 -17.86 0.84 40.39
N THR A 42 -16.67 1.40 40.64
CA THR A 42 -15.59 0.72 41.36
C THR A 42 -15.75 0.81 42.87
N SER A 43 -16.33 1.89 43.41
CA SER A 43 -16.56 2.07 44.85
C SER A 43 -17.63 1.13 45.41
N ALA A 44 -18.52 0.61 44.57
CA ALA A 44 -19.56 -0.34 44.94
C ALA A 44 -19.08 -1.81 44.95
N LEU A 45 -17.86 -2.08 44.49
CA LEU A 45 -17.32 -3.44 44.36
C LEU A 45 -16.48 -3.81 45.58
N SER A 46 -16.83 -4.93 46.21
CA SER A 46 -16.03 -5.52 47.28
C SER A 46 -14.70 -6.05 46.74
N LYS A 47 -13.68 -6.20 47.58
CA LYS A 47 -12.38 -6.81 47.21
C LYS A 47 -12.56 -8.17 46.52
N ARG A 48 -13.60 -8.92 46.93
CA ARG A 48 -13.98 -10.19 46.30
C ARG A 48 -14.46 -10.02 44.86
N ASP A 49 -15.31 -9.03 44.60
CA ASP A 49 -15.85 -8.77 43.26
C ASP A 49 -14.77 -8.26 42.31
N TRP A 50 -13.79 -7.51 42.82
CA TRP A 50 -12.63 -7.08 42.04
C TRP A 50 -11.75 -8.27 41.63
N VAL A 51 -11.51 -9.22 42.54
CA VAL A 51 -10.77 -10.45 42.25
C VAL A 51 -11.53 -11.35 41.27
N ILE A 52 -12.85 -11.47 41.42
CA ILE A 52 -13.70 -12.23 40.49
C ILE A 52 -13.70 -11.57 39.10
N SER A 53 -13.83 -10.24 39.04
CA SER A 53 -13.79 -9.50 37.78
C SER A 53 -12.44 -9.64 37.09
N LEU A 54 -11.34 -9.56 37.84
CA LEU A 54 -9.99 -9.78 37.33
C LEU A 54 -9.80 -11.22 36.82
N ALA A 55 -10.25 -12.20 37.59
CA ALA A 55 -10.18 -13.61 37.19
C ALA A 55 -10.99 -13.87 35.92
N CYS A 56 -12.23 -13.36 35.83
CA CYS A 56 -13.04 -13.43 34.61
C CYS A 56 -12.35 -12.73 33.43
N PHE A 57 -11.78 -11.55 33.64
CA PHE A 57 -11.09 -10.81 32.58
C PHE A 57 -9.89 -11.59 32.06
N VAL A 58 -9.06 -12.13 32.95
CA VAL A 58 -7.89 -12.94 32.59
C VAL A 58 -8.31 -14.23 31.89
N LEU A 59 -9.36 -14.91 32.35
CA LEU A 59 -9.87 -16.13 31.71
C LEU A 59 -10.47 -15.86 30.33
N LEU A 60 -11.22 -14.77 30.16
CA LEU A 60 -11.81 -14.41 28.88
C LEU A 60 -10.74 -13.96 27.88
N MET A 61 -9.84 -13.07 28.28
CA MET A 61 -8.78 -12.59 27.38
C MET A 61 -7.70 -13.64 27.13
N GLY A 62 -7.26 -14.34 28.18
CA GLY A 62 -6.31 -15.44 28.07
C GLY A 62 -6.90 -16.60 27.27
N GLY A 63 -8.16 -16.95 27.54
CA GLY A 63 -8.90 -17.98 26.80
C GLY A 63 -9.09 -17.60 25.32
N TYR A 64 -9.48 -16.36 25.03
CA TYR A 64 -9.63 -15.87 23.65
C TYR A 64 -8.29 -15.85 22.90
N SER A 65 -7.21 -15.38 23.55
CA SER A 65 -5.87 -15.36 22.96
C SER A 65 -5.37 -16.77 22.68
N THR A 66 -5.53 -17.69 23.64
CA THR A 66 -5.16 -19.09 23.49
C THR A 66 -6.00 -19.77 22.40
N TYR A 67 -7.31 -19.50 22.37
CA TYR A 67 -8.19 -19.96 21.29
C TYR A 67 -7.72 -19.46 19.93
N LEU A 68 -7.34 -18.19 19.80
CA LEU A 68 -6.88 -17.60 18.55
C LEU A 68 -5.55 -18.19 18.07
N VAL A 69 -4.65 -18.51 19.01
CA VAL A 69 -3.40 -19.23 18.72
C VAL A 69 -3.71 -20.64 18.22
N ILE A 70 -4.53 -21.40 18.96
CA ILE A 70 -4.90 -22.77 18.58
C ILE A 70 -5.67 -22.77 17.27
N SER A 71 -6.61 -21.85 17.06
CA SER A 71 -7.35 -21.73 15.81
C SER A 71 -6.43 -21.32 14.66
N GLY A 72 -5.42 -20.48 14.90
CA GLY A 72 -4.39 -20.15 13.91
C GLY A 72 -3.54 -21.34 13.48
N PHE A 73 -3.20 -22.23 14.41
CA PHE A 73 -2.41 -23.45 14.11
C PHE A 73 -3.25 -24.62 13.58
N THR A 74 -4.52 -24.73 14.01
CA THR A 74 -5.42 -25.84 13.63
C THR A 74 -6.23 -25.53 12.38
N SER A 75 -6.38 -24.24 12.01
CA SER A 75 -6.97 -23.85 10.71
C SER A 75 -5.96 -24.10 9.60
N THR A 76 -5.78 -25.37 9.23
CA THR A 76 -4.84 -25.90 8.24
C THR A 76 -4.94 -25.28 6.84
N SER A 77 -5.87 -24.35 6.54
CA SER A 77 -6.02 -23.86 5.15
C SER A 77 -6.40 -22.40 4.94
N ALA A 78 -6.49 -21.53 5.96
CA ALA A 78 -7.03 -20.17 5.74
C ALA A 78 -6.06 -18.99 5.95
N VAL A 79 -5.06 -19.10 6.85
CA VAL A 79 -4.33 -17.91 7.33
C VAL A 79 -2.94 -17.73 6.72
N ILE A 80 -2.42 -18.71 5.97
CA ILE A 80 -1.29 -18.50 5.05
C ILE A 80 -1.78 -18.50 3.60
N SER A 81 -2.98 -17.94 3.36
CA SER A 81 -3.15 -17.20 2.12
C SER A 81 -2.67 -15.79 2.45
N ASN A 82 -1.41 -15.52 2.10
CA ASN A 82 -0.98 -14.18 1.77
C ASN A 82 -1.90 -13.73 0.62
N ASN A 83 -3.11 -13.29 0.95
CA ASN A 83 -3.90 -12.42 0.10
C ASN A 83 -3.21 -11.06 0.20
N VAL A 84 -2.01 -11.00 -0.38
CA VAL A 84 -1.52 -9.79 -1.02
C VAL A 84 -2.70 -9.39 -1.88
N SER A 85 -3.48 -8.42 -1.38
CA SER A 85 -4.55 -7.77 -2.10
C SER A 85 -4.02 -7.57 -3.51
N ASN A 86 -4.54 -8.38 -4.45
CA ASN A 86 -4.10 -8.30 -5.82
C ASN A 86 -4.36 -6.85 -6.20
N ILE A 87 -3.29 -6.08 -6.44
CA ILE A 87 -3.38 -4.68 -6.81
C ILE A 87 -4.32 -4.67 -8.01
N ARG A 88 -5.54 -4.20 -7.79
CA ARG A 88 -6.57 -4.08 -8.82
C ARG A 88 -6.09 -2.99 -9.76
N LYS A 89 -5.26 -3.39 -10.72
CA LYS A 89 -4.91 -2.56 -11.86
C LYS A 89 -6.24 -2.29 -12.58
N PRO A 90 -6.59 -1.03 -12.87
CA PRO A 90 -7.79 -0.74 -13.62
C PRO A 90 -7.72 -1.54 -14.93
N ALA A 91 -8.81 -2.26 -15.22
CA ALA A 91 -8.95 -3.03 -16.44
C ALA A 91 -8.74 -2.09 -17.62
N TYR A 92 -7.56 -2.16 -18.23
CA TYR A 92 -7.36 -1.56 -19.54
C TYR A 92 -8.32 -2.30 -20.48
N THR A 93 -9.35 -1.58 -20.94
CA THR A 93 -10.24 -2.00 -22.01
C THR A 93 -9.44 -2.01 -23.31
N GLY A 94 -8.64 -3.06 -23.48
CA GLY A 94 -7.80 -3.29 -24.64
C GLY A 94 -7.40 -4.75 -24.64
N GLN A 95 -8.24 -5.56 -25.29
CA GLN A 95 -8.03 -6.97 -25.58
C GLN A 95 -6.59 -7.22 -26.08
N MET A 96 -5.71 -7.64 -25.18
CA MET A 96 -4.46 -8.29 -25.51
C MET A 96 -4.33 -9.45 -24.51
N GLU A 97 -4.42 -10.65 -25.05
CA GLU A 97 -4.34 -11.92 -24.34
C GLU A 97 -3.14 -11.93 -23.40
N GLU A 98 -3.42 -11.81 -22.11
CA GLU A 98 -2.46 -11.87 -21.02
C GLU A 98 -1.96 -13.30 -20.91
N THR A 99 -0.92 -13.62 -21.68
CA THR A 99 -0.17 -14.86 -21.51
C THR A 99 0.49 -14.79 -20.13
N GLN A 100 0.08 -15.71 -19.27
CA GLN A 100 0.30 -15.79 -17.83
C GLN A 100 1.78 -16.05 -17.41
N ASN A 101 2.73 -15.24 -17.87
CA ASN A 101 4.15 -15.38 -17.53
C ASN A 101 4.82 -14.05 -17.19
N ALA A 102 4.15 -13.18 -16.44
CA ALA A 102 4.68 -11.88 -16.01
C ALA A 102 5.87 -11.97 -14.99
N GLY A 103 6.39 -13.17 -14.72
CA GLY A 103 7.54 -13.39 -13.83
C GLY A 103 8.58 -14.39 -14.34
N ALA A 104 8.41 -14.96 -15.54
CA ALA A 104 9.42 -15.84 -16.12
C ALA A 104 10.53 -14.96 -16.74
N PRO A 105 11.82 -15.30 -16.56
CA PRO A 105 12.88 -14.63 -17.29
C PRO A 105 12.60 -14.80 -18.79
N LEU A 106 12.47 -13.68 -19.51
CA LEU A 106 12.29 -13.65 -20.97
C LEU A 106 13.20 -14.69 -21.61
N SER A 107 12.59 -15.61 -22.35
CA SER A 107 13.34 -16.64 -23.07
C SER A 107 14.18 -15.96 -24.16
N ASP A 108 15.37 -16.50 -24.44
CA ASP A 108 16.26 -15.97 -25.49
C ASP A 108 15.51 -15.86 -26.85
N ALA A 109 14.53 -16.74 -27.08
CA ALA A 109 13.65 -16.72 -28.25
C ALA A 109 12.71 -15.51 -28.30
N GLU A 110 12.18 -15.06 -27.16
CA GLU A 110 11.31 -13.89 -27.07
C GLU A 110 12.11 -12.61 -27.27
N HIS A 111 13.31 -12.54 -26.68
CA HIS A 111 14.25 -11.45 -26.94
C HIS A 111 14.60 -11.34 -28.44
N ALA A 112 14.85 -12.48 -29.12
CA ALA A 112 15.12 -12.47 -30.57
C ALA A 112 13.94 -11.91 -31.39
N ARG A 113 12.70 -12.17 -30.99
CA ARG A 113 11.50 -11.61 -31.64
C ARG A 113 11.43 -10.09 -31.47
N ILE A 114 11.74 -9.59 -30.27
CA ILE A 114 11.75 -8.16 -29.96
C ILE A 114 12.82 -7.43 -30.79
N VAL A 115 14.03 -8.00 -30.86
CA VAL A 115 15.12 -7.46 -31.70
C VAL A 115 14.75 -7.49 -33.19
N GLY A 116 14.10 -8.57 -33.65
CA GLY A 116 13.59 -8.66 -35.03
C GLY A 116 12.56 -7.57 -35.33
N PHE A 117 11.66 -7.29 -34.40
CA PHE A 117 10.69 -6.21 -34.54
C PHE A 117 11.35 -4.84 -34.61
N ARG A 118 12.39 -4.57 -33.79
CA ARG A 118 13.16 -3.33 -33.86
C ARG A 118 13.79 -3.12 -35.24
N LYS A 119 14.45 -4.16 -35.78
CA LYS A 119 15.03 -4.11 -37.14
C LYS A 119 13.99 -3.86 -38.22
N TYR A 120 12.80 -4.44 -38.07
CA TYR A 120 11.69 -4.20 -38.98
C TYR A 120 11.25 -2.73 -38.95
N MET A 121 11.10 -2.15 -37.77
CA MET A 121 10.76 -0.74 -37.64
C MET A 121 11.84 0.19 -38.20
N ASP A 122 13.13 -0.13 -37.97
CA ASP A 122 14.26 0.62 -38.53
C ASP A 122 14.26 0.53 -40.08
N SER A 123 13.92 -0.63 -40.63
CA SER A 123 13.79 -0.83 -42.08
C SER A 123 12.63 -0.03 -42.68
N LEU A 124 11.48 0.01 -41.99
CA LEU A 124 10.34 0.83 -42.41
C LEU A 124 10.65 2.33 -42.37
N GLN A 125 11.47 2.78 -41.42
CA GLN A 125 11.89 4.18 -41.33
C GLN A 125 12.87 4.56 -42.45
N ALA A 126 13.75 3.64 -42.85
CA ALA A 126 14.76 3.87 -43.87
C ALA A 126 14.17 3.95 -45.30
N ASP A 127 13.07 3.26 -45.58
CA ASP A 127 12.40 3.28 -46.88
C ASP A 127 11.39 4.45 -46.98
N PRO A 128 11.49 5.36 -47.97
CA PRO A 128 10.51 6.42 -48.19
C PRO A 128 9.08 5.92 -48.42
N SER A 129 8.90 4.70 -48.93
CA SER A 129 7.59 4.05 -49.06
C SER A 129 7.09 3.50 -47.72
N GLY A 130 7.99 2.87 -46.96
CA GLY A 130 7.73 2.29 -45.63
C GLY A 130 7.45 3.32 -44.53
N LYS A 131 7.93 4.56 -44.70
CA LYS A 131 7.77 5.62 -43.71
C LYS A 131 6.31 5.94 -43.38
N LYS A 132 5.40 5.85 -44.36
CA LYS A 132 3.96 6.04 -44.12
C LYS A 132 3.39 5.00 -43.16
N VAL A 133 3.86 3.76 -43.25
CA VAL A 133 3.47 2.66 -42.37
C VAL A 133 4.07 2.85 -40.99
N TYR A 134 5.35 3.26 -40.93
CA TYR A 134 6.02 3.60 -39.67
C TYR A 134 5.26 4.68 -38.89
N ASP A 135 4.91 5.78 -39.54
CA ASP A 135 4.20 6.90 -38.92
C ASP A 135 2.79 6.48 -38.45
N SER A 136 2.09 5.62 -39.21
CA SER A 136 0.78 5.08 -38.82
C SER A 136 0.85 4.19 -37.57
N ILE A 137 1.90 3.36 -37.46
CA ILE A 137 2.12 2.52 -36.28
C ILE A 137 2.41 3.39 -35.05
N LEU A 138 3.24 4.43 -35.21
CA LEU A 138 3.64 5.30 -34.11
C LEU A 138 2.47 6.18 -33.61
N GLN A 139 1.60 6.63 -34.51
CA GLN A 139 0.38 7.38 -34.14
C GLN A 139 -0.60 6.53 -33.32
N LYS A 140 -0.77 5.25 -33.68
CA LYS A 140 -1.66 4.34 -32.94
C LYS A 140 -1.10 3.92 -31.59
N ARG A 141 0.24 3.91 -31.44
CA ARG A 141 0.94 3.45 -30.23
C ARG A 141 2.07 4.41 -29.87
N PRO A 142 1.76 5.57 -29.27
CA PRO A 142 2.79 6.48 -28.77
C PRO A 142 3.62 5.77 -27.67
N GLY A 143 4.94 5.93 -27.71
CA GLY A 143 5.85 5.32 -26.73
C GLY A 143 6.28 3.87 -27.01
N LEU A 144 5.92 3.30 -28.17
CA LEU A 144 6.33 1.95 -28.57
C LEU A 144 7.86 1.77 -28.56
N MET A 145 8.60 2.72 -29.14
CA MET A 145 10.08 2.65 -29.22
C MET A 145 10.76 2.75 -27.85
N ASP A 146 10.18 3.54 -26.95
CA ASP A 146 10.68 3.67 -25.59
C ASP A 146 10.46 2.36 -24.81
N SER A 147 9.27 1.77 -24.95
CA SER A 147 8.96 0.47 -24.32
C SER A 147 9.89 -0.64 -24.81
N LEU A 148 10.21 -0.70 -26.10
CA LEU A 148 11.18 -1.65 -26.65
C LEU A 148 12.57 -1.47 -26.03
N SER A 149 13.01 -0.22 -25.88
CA SER A 149 14.31 0.11 -25.29
C SER A 149 14.37 -0.28 -23.81
N GLN A 150 13.28 -0.08 -23.07
CA GLN A 150 13.18 -0.51 -21.66
C GLN A 150 13.26 -2.04 -21.52
N ILE A 151 12.58 -2.79 -22.39
CA ILE A 151 12.62 -4.26 -22.36
C ILE A 151 14.02 -4.78 -22.70
N GLU A 152 14.69 -4.18 -23.68
CA GLU A 152 16.06 -4.56 -24.05
C GLU A 152 17.05 -4.29 -22.90
N ASN A 153 16.95 -3.13 -22.23
CA ASN A 153 17.77 -2.82 -21.05
C ASN A 153 17.52 -3.82 -19.91
N TYR A 154 16.25 -4.15 -19.63
CA TYR A 154 15.89 -5.16 -18.64
C TYR A 154 16.56 -6.50 -18.96
N TYR A 155 16.42 -6.98 -20.21
CA TYR A 155 17.04 -8.25 -20.62
C TYR A 155 18.56 -8.26 -20.42
N GLN A 156 19.26 -7.19 -20.78
CA GLN A 156 20.71 -7.08 -20.59
C GLN A 156 21.10 -7.15 -19.11
N GLN A 157 20.36 -6.48 -18.22
CA GLN A 157 20.60 -6.55 -16.78
C GLN A 157 20.40 -7.96 -16.23
N PHE A 158 19.38 -8.68 -16.70
CA PHE A 158 19.15 -10.07 -16.31
C PHE A 158 20.25 -11.00 -16.80
N LYS A 159 20.67 -10.87 -18.07
CA LYS A 159 21.76 -11.66 -18.65
C LYS A 159 23.07 -11.44 -17.90
N ASN A 160 23.40 -10.19 -17.57
CA ASN A 160 24.58 -9.86 -16.76
C ASN A 160 24.49 -10.50 -15.38
N LYS A 161 23.39 -10.35 -14.64
CA LYS A 161 23.24 -10.99 -13.31
C LYS A 161 23.39 -12.52 -13.36
N ARG A 162 22.92 -13.17 -14.43
CA ARG A 162 23.08 -14.61 -14.63
C ARG A 162 24.55 -15.01 -14.83
N SER A 163 25.32 -14.23 -15.60
CA SER A 163 26.75 -14.53 -15.87
C SER A 163 27.66 -14.35 -14.65
N TRP A 164 27.32 -13.45 -13.72
CA TRP A 164 28.03 -13.32 -12.43
C TRP A 164 27.82 -14.53 -11.51
N LYS A 165 26.65 -15.19 -11.57
CA LYS A 165 26.37 -16.39 -10.74
C LYS A 165 27.07 -17.65 -11.24
N THR A 166 27.34 -17.77 -12.55
CA THR A 166 27.96 -18.97 -13.13
C THR A 166 29.50 -18.95 -13.09
N LYS A 167 30.12 -17.90 -12.53
CA LYS A 167 31.58 -17.77 -12.37
C LYS A 167 32.09 -18.03 -10.94
N LYS A 168 31.22 -18.44 -10.01
CA LYS A 168 31.57 -18.97 -8.69
C LYS A 168 31.39 -20.47 -8.69
#